data_AF-A0A5C7LIK5-F1
#
_entry.id   AF-A0A5C7LIK5-F1
#
_cell.length_a   1.000
_cell.length_b   1.000
_cell.length_c   1.000
_cell.angle_alpha   90.00
_cell.angle_beta   90.00
_cell.angle_gamma   90.00
#
_symmetry.space_group_name_H-M   'P 1'
#
loop_
_entity.id
_entity.type
_entity.pdbx_description
1 polymer ?
#
loop_
_entity_poly.entity_id
_entity_poly.type
_entity_poly.pdbx_seq_one_letter_code
_entity_poly.pdbx_strand_id
1 'polypeptide(L)'
;MTQSSPECKNARVDFQDFTTDDSMAFLHLLKEANALPDWLVSAPEAEDVSKLPDIAFADTHRRKMPIHSKSAAFLSCVSCDVYDYPVDSAITQRLQAACHRYGITDLVKQAHQALAPEVASEKQASELPKVAYALEIQSEPGSEVQGYYPIDTPDQIEASSLKLAADLFAEKLPATWLSEAAEVLVKAAKDHGMKLSLLPATVLHYGEERKPSPEYLDEQIERRIKQASLPAEVSEIYKEAALSALEGESAAMDAAHVWELADRKFGVRYTDTVAQPAIAFRSGISKAAFEKLASAYTEVAGITIPYTQLQALPDNLVAAVLPLKVAGVVFSARAVDSGVKAASIIAELPEDDQLKILQLLTNSYSG
;
A
#
# COMPACT_ATOMS: atom_id res chain seq x y z
N MET A 1 30.29 -3.08 30.50
CA MET A 1 29.01 -3.52 31.08
C MET A 1 28.00 -3.55 29.94
N THR A 2 27.70 -4.75 29.48
CA THR A 2 26.75 -5.07 28.41
C THR A 2 25.34 -4.79 28.91
N GLN A 3 24.60 -3.90 28.24
CA GLN A 3 23.15 -3.79 28.40
C GLN A 3 22.48 -4.49 27.22
N SER A 4 21.73 -5.52 27.57
CA SER A 4 20.93 -6.38 26.71
C SER A 4 19.66 -5.66 26.23
N SER A 5 19.34 -5.88 24.96
CA SER A 5 18.04 -5.57 24.33
C SER A 5 16.99 -6.66 24.68
N PRO A 6 15.73 -6.61 24.20
CA PRO A 6 14.53 -6.40 24.99
C PRO A 6 13.65 -7.66 25.14
N GLU A 7 12.95 -7.79 26.26
CA GLU A 7 11.89 -8.81 26.38
C GLU A 7 10.62 -8.36 25.64
N CYS A 8 10.39 -8.98 24.48
CA CYS A 8 9.08 -9.03 23.82
C CYS A 8 8.05 -9.64 24.78
N LYS A 9 7.21 -8.80 25.39
CA LYS A 9 5.95 -9.25 25.99
C LYS A 9 4.95 -9.46 24.85
N ASN A 10 4.80 -10.70 24.43
CA ASN A 10 3.65 -11.14 23.62
C ASN A 10 2.37 -10.74 24.35
N ALA A 11 1.68 -9.70 23.89
CA ALA A 11 0.31 -9.42 24.27
C ALA A 11 -0.55 -10.57 23.72
N ARG A 12 -0.86 -11.54 24.59
CA ARG A 12 -1.89 -12.54 24.32
C ARG A 12 -3.22 -11.79 24.20
N VAL A 13 -3.86 -11.87 23.05
CA VAL A 13 -5.30 -11.62 22.94
C VAL A 13 -5.97 -12.69 23.80
N ASP A 14 -6.45 -12.31 24.98
CA ASP A 14 -7.14 -13.22 25.88
C ASP A 14 -8.50 -13.55 25.28
N PHE A 15 -8.58 -14.71 24.65
CA PHE A 15 -9.82 -15.25 24.14
C PHE A 15 -10.84 -15.46 25.26
N GLN A 16 -12.02 -14.87 25.10
CA GLN A 16 -13.19 -15.12 25.93
C GLN A 16 -13.87 -16.42 25.46
N ASP A 17 -13.96 -17.41 26.35
CA ASP A 17 -14.90 -18.53 26.19
C ASP A 17 -16.05 -18.39 27.19
N PHE A 18 -17.08 -19.23 27.08
CA PHE A 18 -18.22 -19.24 27.99
C PHE A 18 -17.85 -19.51 29.46
N THR A 19 -16.59 -19.82 29.79
CA THR A 19 -16.14 -19.93 31.19
C THR A 19 -15.55 -18.63 31.74
N THR A 20 -15.39 -17.62 30.88
CA THR A 20 -14.79 -16.31 31.17
C THR A 20 -15.63 -15.12 30.71
N ASP A 21 -16.67 -15.34 29.89
CA ASP A 21 -17.61 -14.33 29.42
C ASP A 21 -18.91 -14.35 30.25
N ASP A 22 -19.20 -13.27 30.97
CA ASP A 22 -20.41 -13.08 31.77
C ASP A 22 -21.67 -12.88 30.91
N SER A 23 -21.52 -12.55 29.63
CA SER A 23 -22.64 -12.09 28.79
C SER A 23 -23.39 -13.19 28.04
N MET A 24 -22.76 -14.34 27.77
CA MET A 24 -23.30 -15.51 27.04
C MET A 24 -24.41 -15.21 26.02
N ALA A 25 -24.22 -14.16 25.21
CA ALA A 25 -25.28 -13.62 24.36
C ALA A 25 -25.84 -14.66 23.37
N PHE A 26 -24.98 -15.57 22.88
CA PHE A 26 -25.38 -16.65 21.98
C PHE A 26 -26.38 -17.64 22.59
N LEU A 27 -26.45 -17.79 23.92
CA LEU A 27 -27.44 -18.64 24.58
C LEU A 27 -28.84 -18.07 24.49
N HIS A 28 -28.97 -16.73 24.56
CA HIS A 28 -30.24 -16.06 24.33
C HIS A 28 -30.73 -16.30 22.90
N LEU A 29 -29.84 -16.19 21.92
CA LEU A 29 -30.16 -16.42 20.51
C LEU A 29 -30.59 -17.87 20.22
N LEU A 30 -29.87 -18.85 20.78
CA LEU A 30 -30.26 -20.26 20.66
C LEU A 30 -31.61 -20.55 21.30
N LYS A 31 -31.94 -19.87 22.41
CA LYS A 31 -33.21 -20.00 23.10
C LYS A 31 -34.36 -19.41 22.27
N GLU A 32 -34.16 -18.25 21.66
CA GLU A 32 -35.15 -17.62 20.77
C GLU A 32 -35.40 -18.45 19.51
N ALA A 33 -34.36 -19.08 18.98
CA ALA A 33 -34.45 -19.96 17.81
C ALA A 33 -34.97 -21.38 18.12
N ASN A 34 -35.34 -21.70 19.36
CA ASN A 34 -35.68 -23.06 19.83
C ASN A 34 -34.62 -24.12 19.47
N ALA A 35 -33.34 -23.71 19.42
CA ALA A 35 -32.20 -24.56 19.08
C ALA A 35 -31.37 -24.96 20.31
N LEU A 36 -31.80 -24.53 21.51
CA LEU A 36 -31.21 -24.93 22.77
C LEU A 36 -31.73 -26.33 23.18
N PRO A 37 -30.85 -27.30 23.44
CA PRO A 37 -31.30 -28.62 23.92
C PRO A 37 -31.95 -28.54 25.30
N ASP A 38 -33.03 -29.29 25.52
CA ASP A 38 -33.79 -29.29 26.80
C ASP A 38 -32.95 -29.58 28.05
N TRP A 39 -31.83 -30.28 27.88
CA TRP A 39 -30.92 -30.67 28.96
C TRP A 39 -29.87 -29.61 29.29
N LEU A 40 -29.77 -28.53 28.50
CA LEU A 40 -28.83 -27.42 28.70
C LEU A 40 -29.52 -26.30 29.49
N VAL A 41 -29.55 -26.46 30.82
CA VAL A 41 -30.25 -25.54 31.74
C VAL A 41 -29.45 -24.27 32.01
N SER A 42 -28.11 -24.39 32.11
CA SER A 42 -27.17 -23.28 32.28
C SER A 42 -25.75 -23.72 31.88
N ALA A 43 -24.86 -22.77 31.64
CA ALA A 43 -23.45 -23.05 31.48
C ALA A 43 -22.80 -23.49 32.81
N PRO A 44 -21.75 -24.33 32.78
CA PRO A 44 -21.02 -24.72 33.98
C PRO A 44 -20.28 -23.52 34.59
N GLU A 45 -20.26 -23.44 35.92
CA GLU A 45 -19.62 -22.35 36.65
C GLU A 45 -18.08 -22.40 36.51
N ALA A 46 -17.44 -21.22 36.48
CA ALA A 46 -15.99 -21.10 36.26
C ALA A 46 -15.16 -21.84 37.33
N GLU A 47 -15.66 -21.94 38.57
CA GLU A 47 -15.00 -22.66 39.66
C GLU A 47 -14.90 -24.18 39.41
N ASP A 48 -15.88 -24.78 38.73
CA ASP A 48 -15.92 -26.21 38.42
C ASP A 48 -14.92 -26.58 37.32
N VAL A 49 -14.65 -25.64 36.41
CA VAL A 49 -13.74 -25.84 35.28
C VAL A 49 -12.27 -25.70 35.70
N SER A 50 -11.99 -24.85 36.70
CA SER A 50 -10.62 -24.57 37.18
C SER A 50 -9.88 -25.81 37.71
N LYS A 51 -10.59 -26.80 38.26
CA LYS A 51 -10.04 -28.02 38.89
C LYS A 51 -9.83 -29.18 37.91
N LEU A 52 -10.21 -29.03 36.65
CA LEU A 52 -10.16 -30.11 35.67
C LEU A 52 -8.73 -30.34 35.12
N PRO A 53 -8.37 -31.58 34.75
CA PRO A 53 -7.10 -31.87 34.10
C PRO A 53 -7.06 -31.30 32.68
N ASP A 54 -5.87 -31.03 32.11
CA ASP A 54 -5.75 -30.40 30.78
C ASP A 54 -6.46 -31.15 29.65
N ILE A 55 -6.56 -32.48 29.75
CA ILE A 55 -7.27 -33.34 28.79
C ILE A 55 -8.79 -33.09 28.76
N ALA A 56 -9.33 -32.40 29.77
CA ALA A 56 -10.73 -31.98 29.82
C ALA A 56 -11.05 -30.82 28.87
N PHE A 57 -10.06 -30.28 28.15
CA PHE A 57 -10.17 -29.12 27.28
C PHE A 57 -9.81 -29.48 25.83
N ALA A 58 -10.49 -28.87 24.87
CA ALA A 58 -10.14 -29.04 23.46
C ALA A 58 -8.80 -28.34 23.15
N ASP A 59 -8.61 -27.12 23.66
CA ASP A 59 -7.31 -26.46 23.72
C ASP A 59 -6.62 -26.76 25.05
N THR A 60 -5.82 -27.82 25.04
CA THR A 60 -5.05 -28.30 26.20
C THR A 60 -3.99 -27.30 26.66
N HIS A 61 -3.46 -26.46 25.77
CA HIS A 61 -2.36 -25.53 26.09
C HIS A 61 -2.85 -24.26 26.74
N ARG A 62 -4.00 -23.75 26.29
CA ARG A 62 -4.62 -22.54 26.85
C ARG A 62 -5.70 -22.86 27.89
N ARG A 63 -6.03 -24.15 28.08
CA ARG A 63 -7.11 -24.64 28.94
C ARG A 63 -8.43 -23.96 28.62
N LYS A 64 -8.76 -23.89 27.32
CA LYS A 64 -9.98 -23.27 26.78
C LYS A 64 -10.87 -24.34 26.15
N MET A 65 -12.17 -24.04 26.05
CA MET A 65 -13.17 -24.94 25.47
C MET A 65 -13.24 -26.29 26.20
N PRO A 66 -13.80 -26.31 27.43
CA PRO A 66 -13.93 -27.55 28.18
C PRO A 66 -14.90 -28.53 27.50
N ILE A 67 -14.50 -29.79 27.39
CA ILE A 67 -15.24 -30.89 26.73
C ILE A 67 -15.53 -32.06 27.69
N HIS A 68 -15.37 -31.84 28.99
CA HIS A 68 -15.51 -32.86 30.05
C HIS A 68 -16.94 -33.36 30.28
N SER A 69 -17.95 -32.62 29.80
CA SER A 69 -19.35 -32.96 29.95
C SER A 69 -20.11 -32.69 28.66
N LYS A 70 -21.30 -33.28 28.53
CA LYS A 70 -22.19 -33.08 27.36
C LYS A 70 -22.51 -31.60 27.13
N SER A 71 -22.77 -30.85 28.21
CA SER A 71 -23.02 -29.41 28.16
C SER A 71 -21.79 -28.60 27.79
N ALA A 72 -20.65 -28.88 28.42
CA ALA A 72 -19.42 -28.18 28.12
C ALA A 72 -18.97 -28.40 26.66
N ALA A 73 -19.12 -29.63 26.14
CA ALA A 73 -18.81 -29.97 24.76
C ALA A 73 -19.73 -29.23 23.77
N PHE A 74 -21.04 -29.17 24.04
CA PHE A 74 -21.97 -28.42 23.19
C PHE A 74 -21.66 -26.93 23.17
N LEU A 75 -21.50 -26.33 24.35
CA LEU A 75 -21.18 -24.90 24.49
C LEU A 75 -19.86 -24.57 23.82
N SER A 76 -18.81 -25.39 24.02
CA SER A 76 -17.50 -25.20 23.41
C SER A 76 -17.55 -25.23 21.88
N CYS A 77 -18.34 -26.14 21.30
CA CYS A 77 -18.46 -26.23 19.86
C CYS A 77 -19.21 -25.03 19.29
N VAL A 78 -20.28 -24.60 19.95
CA VAL A 78 -21.06 -23.45 19.48
C VAL A 78 -20.29 -22.13 19.67
N SER A 79 -19.64 -21.96 20.83
CA SER A 79 -18.87 -20.74 21.13
C SER A 79 -17.66 -20.58 20.20
N CYS A 80 -17.04 -21.68 19.78
CA CYS A 80 -15.91 -21.64 18.86
C CYS A 80 -16.23 -20.87 17.57
N ASP A 81 -17.42 -21.09 17.01
CA ASP A 81 -17.85 -20.47 15.76
C ASP A 81 -18.38 -19.03 15.96
N VAL A 82 -18.87 -18.72 17.15
CA VAL A 82 -19.39 -17.38 17.49
C VAL A 82 -18.26 -16.40 17.78
N TYR A 83 -17.21 -16.83 18.50
CA TYR A 83 -16.12 -15.95 18.95
C TYR A 83 -14.86 -16.00 18.06
N ASP A 84 -14.98 -16.57 16.85
CA ASP A 84 -13.90 -16.69 15.84
C ASP A 84 -12.56 -17.17 16.43
N TYR A 85 -12.61 -18.21 17.27
CA TYR A 85 -11.39 -18.72 17.90
C TYR A 85 -10.47 -19.34 16.84
N PRO A 86 -9.16 -19.02 16.82
CA PRO A 86 -8.22 -19.69 15.94
C PRO A 86 -8.09 -21.17 16.36
N VAL A 87 -8.93 -22.01 15.76
CA VAL A 87 -8.90 -23.46 15.94
C VAL A 87 -7.97 -24.09 14.93
N ASP A 88 -6.95 -24.76 15.44
CA ASP A 88 -6.16 -25.67 14.61
C ASP A 88 -6.93 -26.97 14.34
N SER A 89 -6.38 -27.78 13.44
CA SER A 89 -6.95 -29.08 13.08
C SER A 89 -7.05 -30.05 14.27
N ALA A 90 -6.19 -29.93 15.29
CA ALA A 90 -6.19 -30.81 16.45
C ALA A 90 -7.31 -30.45 17.45
N ILE A 91 -7.56 -29.15 17.67
CA ILE A 91 -8.68 -28.66 18.47
C ILE A 91 -10.00 -29.04 17.80
N THR A 92 -10.10 -28.84 16.49
CA THR A 92 -11.28 -29.23 15.71
C THR A 92 -11.58 -30.73 15.83
N GLN A 93 -10.56 -31.58 15.72
CA GLN A 93 -10.71 -33.03 15.88
C GLN A 93 -11.16 -33.41 17.30
N ARG A 94 -10.66 -32.74 18.34
CA ARG A 94 -11.06 -32.99 19.73
C ARG A 94 -12.50 -32.57 20.01
N LEU A 95 -12.94 -31.44 19.47
CA LEU A 95 -14.33 -30.99 19.54
C LEU A 95 -15.26 -31.98 18.82
N GLN A 96 -14.91 -32.40 17.60
CA GLN A 96 -15.68 -33.41 16.86
C GLN A 96 -15.74 -34.75 17.60
N ALA A 97 -14.63 -35.20 18.17
CA ALA A 97 -14.58 -36.42 18.97
C ALA A 97 -15.47 -36.31 20.23
N ALA A 98 -15.49 -35.15 20.89
CA ALA A 98 -16.38 -34.89 22.03
C ALA A 98 -17.85 -34.90 21.60
N CYS A 99 -18.20 -34.27 20.47
CA CYS A 99 -19.54 -34.28 19.91
C CYS A 99 -20.05 -35.69 19.62
N HIS A 100 -19.20 -36.51 19.00
CA HIS A 100 -19.51 -37.92 18.74
C HIS A 100 -19.66 -38.72 20.04
N ARG A 101 -18.76 -38.53 21.00
CA ARG A 101 -18.80 -39.21 22.30
C ARG A 101 -20.10 -38.96 23.06
N TYR A 102 -20.63 -37.75 23.01
CA TYR A 102 -21.86 -37.38 23.72
C TYR A 102 -23.13 -37.45 22.87
N GLY A 103 -23.03 -37.85 21.60
CA GLY A 103 -24.16 -37.95 20.68
C GLY A 103 -24.85 -36.61 20.42
N ILE A 104 -24.08 -35.52 20.36
CA ILE A 104 -24.60 -34.14 20.18
C ILE A 104 -24.28 -33.56 18.80
N THR A 105 -23.69 -34.34 17.90
CA THR A 105 -23.26 -33.86 16.56
C THR A 105 -24.38 -33.17 15.79
N ASP A 106 -25.59 -33.75 15.75
CA ASP A 106 -26.71 -33.17 15.01
C ASP A 106 -27.32 -31.95 15.73
N LEU A 107 -27.30 -31.95 17.06
CA LEU A 107 -27.75 -30.80 17.86
C LEU A 107 -26.82 -29.61 17.69
N VAL A 108 -25.50 -29.84 17.63
CA VAL A 108 -24.50 -28.81 17.36
C VAL A 108 -24.71 -28.25 15.94
N LYS A 109 -24.95 -29.10 14.94
CA LYS A 109 -25.29 -28.62 13.58
C LYS A 109 -26.57 -27.76 13.55
N GLN A 110 -27.62 -28.17 14.27
CA GLN A 110 -28.86 -27.40 14.38
C GLN A 110 -28.63 -26.04 15.05
N ALA A 111 -27.83 -26.01 16.12
CA ALA A 111 -27.42 -24.78 16.80
C ALA A 111 -26.65 -23.84 15.85
N HIS A 112 -25.69 -24.36 15.09
CA HIS A 112 -24.97 -23.57 14.08
C HIS A 112 -25.89 -23.06 12.97
N GLN A 113 -26.85 -23.87 12.50
CA GLN A 113 -27.84 -23.45 11.50
C GLN A 113 -28.79 -22.37 12.03
N ALA A 114 -29.15 -22.43 13.31
CA ALA A 114 -30.01 -21.46 13.98
C ALA A 114 -29.27 -20.13 14.26
N LEU A 115 -27.96 -20.20 14.51
CA LEU A 115 -27.10 -19.03 14.66
C LEU A 115 -26.63 -18.45 13.33
N ALA A 116 -26.67 -19.23 12.24
CA ALA A 116 -26.26 -18.79 10.91
C ALA A 116 -26.92 -17.48 10.42
N PRO A 117 -28.21 -17.16 10.70
CA PRO A 117 -28.82 -15.90 10.27
C PRO A 117 -28.33 -14.67 11.06
N GLU A 118 -28.06 -14.83 12.35
CA GLU A 118 -27.56 -13.75 13.23
C GLU A 118 -26.06 -13.55 13.05
N VAL A 119 -25.30 -14.65 12.99
CA VAL A 119 -23.88 -14.67 12.58
C VAL A 119 -23.75 -14.17 11.14
N ALA A 120 -24.72 -14.39 10.25
CA ALA A 120 -24.76 -13.76 8.93
C ALA A 120 -25.20 -12.30 8.96
N SER A 121 -25.94 -11.83 9.96
CA SER A 121 -26.33 -10.42 10.11
C SER A 121 -25.17 -9.56 10.67
N GLU A 122 -24.37 -10.12 11.59
CA GLU A 122 -23.11 -9.53 12.02
C GLU A 122 -22.02 -9.71 10.95
N LYS A 123 -22.01 -10.85 10.24
CA LYS A 123 -21.17 -11.02 9.04
C LYS A 123 -21.64 -10.25 7.82
N GLN A 124 -22.83 -9.66 7.80
CA GLN A 124 -23.25 -8.74 6.72
C GLN A 124 -22.65 -7.33 6.86
N ALA A 125 -22.05 -7.00 8.02
CA ALA A 125 -21.12 -5.88 8.09
C ALA A 125 -19.74 -6.22 7.51
N SER A 126 -19.35 -7.52 7.48
CA SER A 126 -18.07 -7.98 6.93
C SER A 126 -18.13 -8.60 5.52
N GLU A 127 -19.34 -8.81 4.99
CA GLU A 127 -19.64 -9.25 3.61
C GLU A 127 -20.46 -8.20 2.81
N LEU A 128 -20.35 -6.92 3.17
CA LEU A 128 -20.33 -5.94 2.09
C LEU A 128 -19.15 -6.32 1.18
N PRO A 129 -19.24 -6.20 -0.17
CA PRO A 129 -18.03 -6.26 -0.98
C PRO A 129 -17.02 -5.38 -0.28
N LYS A 130 -15.84 -5.92 0.11
CA LYS A 130 -14.81 -5.14 0.80
C LYS A 130 -14.65 -3.89 -0.03
N VAL A 131 -15.25 -2.79 0.44
CA VAL A 131 -15.29 -1.59 -0.36
C VAL A 131 -13.84 -1.18 -0.37
N ALA A 132 -13.19 -1.28 -1.53
CA ALA A 132 -11.81 -0.87 -1.61
C ALA A 132 -11.82 0.63 -1.35
N TYR A 133 -10.97 1.08 -0.43
CA TYR A 133 -10.84 2.48 -0.08
C TYR A 133 -9.48 2.98 -0.55
N ALA A 134 -9.42 4.24 -0.98
CA ALA A 134 -8.16 4.84 -1.37
C ALA A 134 -7.25 5.13 -0.18
N LEU A 135 -7.84 5.29 1.01
CA LEU A 135 -7.12 5.55 2.26
C LEU A 135 -7.76 4.77 3.39
N GLU A 136 -6.95 3.98 4.09
CA GLU A 136 -7.36 3.18 5.23
C GLU A 136 -6.55 3.61 6.45
N ILE A 137 -7.21 4.20 7.45
CA ILE A 137 -6.55 4.71 8.65
C ILE A 137 -6.87 3.80 9.82
N GLN A 138 -5.85 3.21 10.42
CA GLN A 138 -5.94 2.53 11.70
C GLN A 138 -5.37 3.44 12.79
N SER A 139 -6.24 3.95 13.66
CA SER A 139 -5.83 4.91 14.70
C SER A 139 -4.96 4.28 15.79
N GLU A 140 -5.22 3.02 16.14
CA GLU A 140 -4.43 2.27 17.12
C GLU A 140 -4.25 0.80 16.68
N PRO A 141 -3.13 0.13 17.04
CA PRO A 141 -2.95 -1.29 16.72
C PRO A 141 -4.10 -2.13 17.29
N GLY A 142 -4.96 -2.65 16.42
CA GLY A 142 -6.16 -3.42 16.80
C GLY A 142 -7.47 -2.65 16.80
N SER A 143 -7.48 -1.34 16.48
CA SER A 143 -8.70 -0.60 16.21
C SER A 143 -9.29 -0.96 14.84
N GLU A 144 -10.59 -0.70 14.65
CA GLU A 144 -11.21 -0.77 13.33
C GLU A 144 -10.47 0.12 12.33
N VAL A 145 -10.29 -0.40 11.12
CA VAL A 145 -9.71 0.34 10.00
C VAL A 145 -10.78 1.25 9.43
N GLN A 146 -10.57 2.56 9.51
CA GLN A 146 -11.49 3.52 8.92
C GLN A 146 -11.13 3.75 7.46
N GLY A 147 -12.01 3.28 6.56
CA GLY A 147 -11.89 3.47 5.12
C GLY A 147 -12.41 4.83 4.63
N TYR A 148 -11.64 5.48 3.78
CA TYR A 148 -11.95 6.75 3.13
C TYR A 148 -11.82 6.62 1.62
N TYR A 149 -12.69 7.31 0.88
CA TYR A 149 -12.67 7.39 -0.59
C TYR A 149 -12.85 6.01 -1.27
N PRO A 150 -14.09 5.49 -1.37
CA PRO A 150 -14.39 4.24 -2.09
C PRO A 150 -13.86 4.23 -3.54
N ILE A 151 -13.39 3.06 -4.03
CA ILE A 151 -12.76 2.91 -5.35
C ILE A 151 -13.27 1.70 -6.17
N ASP A 152 -14.34 1.01 -5.78
CA ASP A 152 -14.78 -0.22 -6.46
C ASP A 152 -15.41 0.01 -7.83
N THR A 153 -15.93 1.22 -8.07
CA THR A 153 -16.63 1.54 -9.31
C THR A 153 -16.15 2.88 -9.88
N PRO A 154 -16.27 3.08 -11.21
CA PRO A 154 -15.91 4.36 -11.84
C PRO A 154 -16.62 5.58 -11.20
N ASP A 155 -17.90 5.44 -10.86
CA ASP A 155 -18.67 6.51 -10.21
C ASP A 155 -18.15 6.82 -8.81
N GLN A 156 -17.75 5.79 -8.05
CA GLN A 156 -17.11 5.95 -6.75
C GLN A 156 -15.76 6.63 -6.88
N ILE A 157 -14.92 6.21 -7.83
CA ILE A 157 -13.60 6.81 -8.09
C ILE A 157 -13.75 8.29 -8.44
N GLU A 158 -14.71 8.66 -9.29
CA GLU A 158 -14.97 10.06 -9.65
C GLU A 158 -15.42 10.88 -8.43
N ALA A 159 -16.43 10.39 -7.69
CA ALA A 159 -16.92 11.06 -6.49
C ALA A 159 -15.84 11.20 -5.40
N SER A 160 -15.06 10.15 -5.19
CA SER A 160 -13.93 10.10 -4.28
C SER A 160 -12.82 11.07 -4.67
N SER A 161 -12.53 11.20 -5.97
CA SER A 161 -11.53 12.12 -6.48
C SER A 161 -11.97 13.58 -6.30
N LEU A 162 -13.25 13.88 -6.55
CA LEU A 162 -13.80 15.21 -6.26
C LEU A 162 -13.75 15.54 -4.77
N LYS A 163 -14.08 14.58 -3.91
CA LYS A 163 -14.01 14.73 -2.47
C LYS A 163 -12.57 14.96 -2.00
N LEU A 164 -11.62 14.15 -2.48
CA LEU A 164 -10.20 14.30 -2.14
C LEU A 164 -9.66 15.67 -2.59
N ALA A 165 -10.03 16.14 -3.77
CA ALA A 165 -9.66 17.48 -4.25
C ALA A 165 -10.19 18.60 -3.33
N ALA A 166 -11.41 18.45 -2.80
CA ALA A 166 -11.97 19.39 -1.84
C ALA A 166 -11.27 19.33 -0.47
N ASP A 167 -10.95 18.12 0.01
CA ASP A 167 -10.25 17.94 1.29
C ASP A 167 -8.77 18.37 1.22
N LEU A 168 -8.14 18.27 0.04
CA LEU A 168 -6.85 18.89 -0.30
C LEU A 168 -6.89 20.41 -0.14
N PHE A 169 -7.92 21.07 -0.71
CA PHE A 169 -8.07 22.52 -0.62
C PHE A 169 -8.37 23.00 0.81
N ALA A 170 -9.09 22.19 1.58
CA ALA A 170 -9.47 22.52 2.95
C ALA A 170 -8.41 22.15 4.00
N GLU A 171 -7.25 21.62 3.59
CA GLU A 171 -6.13 21.20 4.47
C GLU A 171 -6.58 20.30 5.65
N LYS A 172 -7.60 19.45 5.43
CA LYS A 172 -8.18 18.64 6.52
C LYS A 172 -7.37 17.40 6.88
N LEU A 173 -6.50 16.95 5.98
CA LEU A 173 -5.72 15.74 6.12
C LEU A 173 -4.23 16.02 5.94
N PRO A 174 -3.34 15.24 6.57
CA PRO A 174 -1.90 15.31 6.32
C PRO A 174 -1.58 15.09 4.83
N ALA A 175 -0.59 15.80 4.31
CA ALA A 175 -0.20 15.72 2.90
C ALA A 175 0.23 14.30 2.47
N THR A 176 0.79 13.51 3.38
CA THR A 176 1.16 12.11 3.14
C THR A 176 -0.05 11.24 2.85
N TRP A 177 -1.10 11.34 3.67
CA TRP A 177 -2.36 10.60 3.48
C TRP A 177 -3.08 11.04 2.20
N LEU A 178 -3.04 12.34 1.89
CA LEU A 178 -3.62 12.88 0.66
C LEU A 178 -2.90 12.34 -0.58
N SER A 179 -1.58 12.21 -0.51
CA SER A 179 -0.76 11.63 -1.57
C SER A 179 -1.07 10.15 -1.79
N GLU A 180 -1.10 9.37 -0.70
CA GLU A 180 -1.43 7.94 -0.74
C GLU A 180 -2.83 7.70 -1.34
N ALA A 181 -3.82 8.47 -0.87
CA ALA A 181 -5.18 8.41 -1.42
C ALA A 181 -5.23 8.75 -2.91
N ALA A 182 -4.49 9.78 -3.34
CA ALA A 182 -4.44 10.19 -4.74
C ALA A 182 -3.80 9.11 -5.62
N GLU A 183 -2.72 8.49 -5.17
CA GLU A 183 -2.04 7.40 -5.89
C GLU A 183 -2.95 6.20 -6.09
N VAL A 184 -3.66 5.80 -5.04
CA VAL A 184 -4.61 4.68 -5.10
C VAL A 184 -5.79 5.02 -6.03
N LEU A 185 -6.32 6.24 -6.00
CA LEU A 185 -7.39 6.67 -6.92
C LEU A 185 -6.95 6.70 -8.38
N VAL A 186 -5.76 7.23 -8.67
CA VAL A 186 -5.22 7.25 -10.04
C VAL A 186 -4.96 5.83 -10.54
N LYS A 187 -4.47 4.94 -9.68
CA LYS A 187 -4.30 3.52 -10.00
C LYS A 187 -5.64 2.84 -10.26
N ALA A 188 -6.62 3.02 -9.38
CA ALA A 188 -7.97 2.46 -9.55
C ALA A 188 -8.63 2.96 -10.85
N ALA A 189 -8.50 4.25 -11.17
CA ALA A 189 -9.00 4.80 -12.42
C ALA A 189 -8.38 4.12 -13.65
N LYS A 190 -7.07 3.83 -13.63
CA LYS A 190 -6.39 3.07 -14.70
C LYS A 190 -6.92 1.64 -14.78
N ASP A 191 -7.06 0.97 -13.65
CA ASP A 191 -7.51 -0.43 -13.57
C ASP A 191 -8.95 -0.60 -14.08
N HIS A 192 -9.80 0.41 -13.85
CA HIS A 192 -11.16 0.48 -14.39
C HIS A 192 -11.25 1.02 -15.83
N GLY A 193 -10.11 1.31 -16.49
CA GLY A 193 -10.07 1.82 -17.85
C GLY A 193 -10.64 3.24 -18.03
N MET A 194 -10.71 4.01 -16.96
CA MET A 194 -11.19 5.39 -17.00
C MET A 194 -10.16 6.28 -17.70
N LYS A 195 -10.67 7.32 -18.38
CA LYS A 195 -9.81 8.39 -18.88
C LYS A 195 -9.34 9.24 -17.72
N LEU A 196 -8.02 9.28 -17.48
CA LEU A 196 -7.42 10.08 -16.40
C LEU A 196 -7.81 11.57 -16.47
N SER A 197 -8.09 12.10 -17.66
CA SER A 197 -8.58 13.47 -17.85
C SER A 197 -9.92 13.78 -17.15
N LEU A 198 -10.65 12.77 -16.67
CA LEU A 198 -11.87 12.94 -15.89
C LEU A 198 -11.59 13.19 -14.42
N LEU A 199 -10.39 12.84 -13.93
CA LEU A 199 -10.01 13.11 -12.55
C LEU A 199 -9.62 14.59 -12.40
N PRO A 200 -9.86 15.20 -11.23
CA PRO A 200 -9.38 16.55 -10.95
C PRO A 200 -7.85 16.64 -11.12
N ALA A 201 -7.39 17.72 -11.74
CA ALA A 201 -5.96 17.93 -12.01
C ALA A 201 -5.10 17.86 -10.74
N THR A 202 -5.63 18.31 -9.60
CA THR A 202 -4.96 18.20 -8.31
C THR A 202 -4.77 16.74 -7.90
N VAL A 203 -5.79 15.88 -8.03
CA VAL A 203 -5.67 14.45 -7.71
C VAL A 203 -4.67 13.77 -8.65
N LEU A 204 -4.68 14.10 -9.94
CA LEU A 204 -3.67 13.59 -10.88
C LEU A 204 -2.26 14.02 -10.50
N HIS A 205 -2.08 15.28 -10.10
CA HIS A 205 -0.77 15.81 -9.73
C HIS A 205 -0.19 15.11 -8.50
N TYR A 206 -1.04 14.79 -7.53
CA TYR A 206 -0.65 14.06 -6.32
C TYR A 206 -0.57 12.55 -6.53
N GLY A 207 -1.36 11.97 -7.43
CA GLY A 207 -1.45 10.52 -7.61
C GLY A 207 -0.54 9.94 -8.68
N GLU A 208 0.17 10.78 -9.44
CA GLU A 208 1.21 10.32 -10.38
C GLU A 208 2.58 10.39 -9.71
N GLU A 209 3.44 9.40 -10.00
CA GLU A 209 4.87 9.48 -9.71
C GLU A 209 5.48 10.59 -10.57
N ARG A 210 6.11 11.58 -9.92
CA ARG A 210 6.69 12.76 -10.59
C ARG A 210 8.13 12.93 -10.15
N LYS A 211 9.00 13.30 -11.10
CA LYS A 211 10.35 13.74 -10.79
C LYS A 211 10.29 15.19 -10.34
N PRO A 212 10.90 15.55 -9.19
CA PRO A 212 10.94 16.94 -8.75
C PRO A 212 11.62 17.83 -9.80
N SER A 213 11.17 19.08 -9.96
CA SER A 213 11.89 20.08 -10.76
C SER A 213 12.95 20.75 -9.88
N PRO A 214 14.26 20.61 -10.19
CA PRO A 214 15.32 21.28 -9.43
C PRO A 214 15.10 22.80 -9.37
N GLU A 215 14.73 23.41 -10.48
CA GLU A 215 14.52 24.86 -10.58
C GLU A 215 13.38 25.34 -9.69
N TYR A 216 12.28 24.57 -9.64
CA TYR A 216 11.17 24.88 -8.76
C TYR A 216 11.51 24.66 -7.29
N LEU A 217 12.26 23.60 -6.97
CA LEU A 217 12.72 23.36 -5.60
C LEU A 217 13.63 24.50 -5.12
N ASP A 218 14.59 24.95 -5.93
CA ASP A 218 15.45 26.09 -5.61
C ASP A 218 14.64 27.35 -5.33
N GLU A 219 13.65 27.65 -6.17
CA GLU A 219 12.75 28.77 -5.94
C GLU A 219 11.96 28.62 -4.62
N GLN A 220 11.48 27.42 -4.31
CA GLN A 220 10.76 27.13 -3.07
C GLN A 220 11.66 27.26 -1.83
N ILE A 221 12.94 26.92 -1.93
CA ILE A 221 13.95 27.12 -0.88
C ILE A 221 14.13 28.62 -0.62
N GLU A 222 14.36 29.42 -1.67
CA GLU A 222 14.55 30.87 -1.53
C GLU A 222 13.34 31.55 -0.89
N ARG A 223 12.14 31.15 -1.30
CA ARG A 223 10.88 31.68 -0.74
C ARG A 223 10.74 31.35 0.74
N ARG A 224 11.09 30.13 1.18
CA ARG A 224 11.10 29.73 2.60
C ARG A 224 12.12 30.52 3.43
N ILE A 225 13.34 30.64 2.92
CA ILE A 225 14.42 31.40 3.58
C ILE A 225 13.97 32.83 3.82
N LYS A 226 13.40 33.46 2.80
CA LYS A 226 12.91 34.84 2.88
C LYS A 226 11.72 34.99 3.84
N GLN A 227 10.78 34.06 3.83
CA GLN A 227 9.58 34.13 4.66
C GLN A 227 9.88 33.95 6.15
N ALA A 228 10.68 32.94 6.51
CA ALA A 228 10.98 32.60 7.89
C ALA A 228 12.30 33.23 8.40
N SER A 229 12.98 34.04 7.58
CA SER A 229 14.29 34.63 7.89
C SER A 229 15.29 33.59 8.37
N LEU A 230 15.37 32.48 7.62
CA LEU A 230 16.13 31.30 8.03
C LEU A 230 17.65 31.59 8.03
N PRO A 231 18.40 31.09 9.03
CA PRO A 231 19.86 31.11 9.01
C PRO A 231 20.43 30.33 7.82
N ALA A 232 21.62 30.72 7.35
CA ALA A 232 22.30 30.05 6.23
C ALA A 232 22.51 28.54 6.48
N GLU A 233 22.83 28.15 7.71
CA GLU A 233 22.99 26.74 8.12
C GLU A 233 21.71 25.92 7.91
N VAL A 234 20.55 26.55 8.08
CA VAL A 234 19.25 25.90 7.87
C VAL A 234 18.93 25.79 6.39
N SER A 235 19.36 26.77 5.57
CA SER A 235 19.18 26.70 4.11
C SER A 235 19.90 25.52 3.47
N GLU A 236 21.03 25.09 4.03
CA GLU A 236 21.76 23.92 3.52
C GLU A 236 20.98 22.62 3.73
N ILE A 237 20.22 22.49 4.83
CA ILE A 237 19.34 21.33 5.07
C ILE A 237 18.32 21.18 3.93
N TYR A 238 17.71 22.31 3.51
CA TYR A 238 16.74 22.28 2.43
C TYR A 238 17.37 21.90 1.09
N LYS A 239 18.57 22.40 0.80
CA LYS A 239 19.32 22.08 -0.44
C LYS A 239 19.77 20.63 -0.48
N GLU A 240 20.30 20.10 0.62
CA GLU A 240 20.72 18.70 0.71
C GLU A 240 19.53 17.75 0.50
N ALA A 241 18.39 18.06 1.10
CA ALA A 241 17.15 17.31 0.87
C ALA A 241 16.67 17.42 -0.59
N ALA A 242 16.75 18.61 -1.20
CA ALA A 242 16.39 18.81 -2.61
C ALA A 242 17.27 17.99 -3.56
N LEU A 243 18.58 17.93 -3.30
CA LEU A 243 19.51 17.10 -4.08
C LEU A 243 19.22 15.61 -3.91
N SER A 244 18.98 15.16 -2.68
CA SER A 244 18.66 13.76 -2.38
C SER A 244 17.37 13.30 -3.07
N ALA A 245 16.39 14.19 -3.20
CA ALA A 245 15.12 13.89 -3.88
C ALA A 245 15.27 13.52 -5.36
N LEU A 246 16.40 13.85 -6.01
CA LEU A 246 16.64 13.52 -7.41
C LEU A 246 16.95 12.02 -7.62
N GLU A 247 17.35 11.31 -6.56
CA GLU A 247 17.71 9.89 -6.61
C GLU A 247 16.50 8.98 -6.89
N GLY A 248 15.29 9.38 -6.50
CA GLY A 248 14.10 8.54 -6.67
C GLY A 248 12.88 9.04 -5.90
N GLU A 249 11.73 8.40 -6.11
CA GLU A 249 10.46 8.76 -5.47
C GLU A 249 10.50 8.61 -3.95
N SER A 250 11.04 7.49 -3.44
CA SER A 250 11.22 7.29 -1.99
C SER A 250 12.06 8.41 -1.38
N ALA A 251 13.19 8.75 -2.03
CA ALA A 251 14.07 9.82 -1.58
C ALA A 251 13.38 11.20 -1.65
N ALA A 252 12.51 11.43 -2.64
CA ALA A 252 11.72 12.65 -2.73
C ALA A 252 10.68 12.78 -1.61
N MET A 253 10.05 11.68 -1.19
CA MET A 253 9.12 11.68 -0.06
C MET A 253 9.85 11.85 1.28
N ASP A 254 11.00 11.22 1.45
CA ASP A 254 11.86 11.43 2.62
C ASP A 254 12.34 12.88 2.70
N ALA A 255 12.76 13.46 1.57
CA ALA A 255 13.14 14.87 1.48
C ALA A 255 11.96 15.82 1.78
N ALA A 256 10.76 15.50 1.30
CA ALA A 256 9.55 16.25 1.61
C ALA A 256 9.25 16.22 3.12
N HIS A 257 9.44 15.08 3.77
CA HIS A 257 9.28 14.96 5.22
C HIS A 257 10.33 15.77 5.99
N VAL A 258 11.59 15.76 5.54
CA VAL A 258 12.64 16.61 6.12
C VAL A 258 12.27 18.09 6.01
N TRP A 259 11.79 18.54 4.85
CA TRP A 259 11.29 19.90 4.66
C TRP A 259 10.10 20.21 5.57
N GLU A 260 9.15 19.28 5.76
CA GLU A 260 8.00 19.48 6.64
C GLU A 260 8.44 19.65 8.11
N LEU A 261 9.37 18.83 8.59
CA LEU A 261 9.92 18.95 9.94
C LEU A 261 10.66 20.26 10.14
N ALA A 262 11.46 20.69 9.15
CA ALA A 262 12.14 21.97 9.16
C ALA A 262 11.14 23.13 9.15
N ASP A 263 10.15 23.09 8.26
CA ASP A 263 9.10 24.10 8.12
C ASP A 263 8.34 24.28 9.45
N ARG A 264 7.98 23.17 10.12
CA ARG A 264 7.34 23.19 11.44
C ARG A 264 8.26 23.78 12.52
N LYS A 265 9.53 23.40 12.53
CA LYS A 265 10.51 23.88 13.53
C LYS A 265 10.78 25.38 13.40
N PHE A 266 10.83 25.88 12.18
CA PHE A 266 11.17 27.28 11.89
C PHE A 266 9.96 28.18 11.60
N GLY A 267 8.74 27.62 11.68
CA GLY A 267 7.50 28.40 11.56
C GLY A 267 7.22 28.89 10.14
N VAL A 268 7.66 28.16 9.12
CA VAL A 268 7.31 28.42 7.71
C VAL A 268 5.80 28.24 7.54
N ARG A 269 5.17 29.17 6.81
CA ARG A 269 3.72 29.14 6.57
C ARG A 269 3.45 28.88 5.10
N TYR A 270 2.59 27.91 4.82
CA TYR A 270 2.20 27.60 3.45
C TYR A 270 1.26 28.65 2.89
N THR A 271 1.50 29.05 1.64
CA THR A 271 0.73 30.07 0.91
C THR A 271 0.72 29.70 -0.58
N ASP A 272 0.00 30.47 -1.40
CA ASP A 272 0.02 30.31 -2.86
C ASP A 272 1.43 30.42 -3.47
N THR A 273 2.38 31.04 -2.76
CA THR A 273 3.77 31.18 -3.20
C THR A 273 4.72 30.21 -2.48
N VAL A 274 4.47 29.90 -1.21
CA VAL A 274 5.26 28.91 -0.45
C VAL A 274 4.47 27.61 -0.42
N ALA A 275 4.73 26.74 -1.39
CA ALA A 275 4.03 25.48 -1.55
C ALA A 275 4.38 24.54 -0.39
N GLN A 276 3.45 23.66 0.00
CA GLN A 276 3.73 22.59 0.94
C GLN A 276 4.84 21.67 0.39
N PRO A 277 5.70 21.06 1.23
CA PRO A 277 6.79 20.22 0.76
C PRO A 277 6.37 19.12 -0.21
N ALA A 278 5.30 18.37 0.11
CA ALA A 278 4.80 17.31 -0.77
C ALA A 278 4.43 17.82 -2.18
N ILE A 279 3.89 19.04 -2.29
CA ILE A 279 3.60 19.70 -3.58
C ILE A 279 4.90 20.07 -4.29
N ALA A 280 5.84 20.67 -3.56
CA ALA A 280 7.11 21.13 -4.13
C ALA A 280 7.89 19.98 -4.76
N PHE A 281 7.96 18.83 -4.08
CA PHE A 281 8.65 17.64 -4.57
C PHE A 281 7.90 16.89 -5.69
N ARG A 282 6.60 17.13 -5.89
CA ARG A 282 5.82 16.58 -7.03
C ARG A 282 5.66 17.57 -8.20
N SER A 283 6.22 18.77 -8.11
CA SER A 283 6.05 19.85 -9.09
C SER A 283 6.53 19.55 -10.52
N GLY A 284 7.51 18.66 -10.70
CA GLY A 284 8.16 18.45 -11.99
C GLY A 284 7.39 17.52 -12.93
N ILE A 285 8.08 16.83 -13.82
CA ILE A 285 7.47 16.02 -14.89
C ILE A 285 6.99 14.65 -14.36
N SER A 286 5.86 14.15 -14.85
CA SER A 286 5.43 12.79 -14.50
C SER A 286 6.40 11.76 -15.07
N LYS A 287 6.58 10.64 -14.36
CA LYS A 287 7.47 9.56 -14.80
C LYS A 287 7.12 9.06 -16.20
N ALA A 288 5.84 8.88 -16.50
CA ALA A 288 5.41 8.47 -17.83
C ALA A 288 5.81 9.49 -18.92
N ALA A 289 5.68 10.79 -18.64
CA ALA A 289 6.11 11.82 -19.58
C ALA A 289 7.64 11.89 -19.68
N PHE A 290 8.36 11.69 -18.57
CA PHE A 290 9.82 11.61 -18.54
C PHE A 290 10.34 10.41 -19.32
N GLU A 291 9.78 9.22 -19.11
CA GLU A 291 10.14 7.99 -19.84
C GLU A 291 9.85 8.12 -21.34
N LYS A 292 8.73 8.76 -21.70
CA LYS A 292 8.40 9.07 -23.09
C LYS A 292 9.41 10.04 -23.70
N LEU A 293 9.79 11.09 -22.96
CA LEU A 293 10.81 12.03 -23.39
C LEU A 293 12.15 11.33 -23.55
N ALA A 294 12.62 10.61 -22.53
CA ALA A 294 13.87 9.85 -22.55
C ALA A 294 13.91 8.86 -23.71
N SER A 295 12.80 8.16 -23.98
CA SER A 295 12.67 7.23 -25.11
C SER A 295 12.80 7.89 -26.49
N ALA A 296 12.55 9.20 -26.59
CA ALA A 296 12.72 9.96 -27.83
C ALA A 296 14.17 10.36 -28.11
N TYR A 297 15.08 10.17 -27.15
CA TYR A 297 16.50 10.48 -27.29
C TYR A 297 17.36 9.24 -27.08
N THR A 298 18.54 9.23 -27.69
CA THR A 298 19.58 8.22 -27.47
C THR A 298 20.87 8.94 -27.09
N GLU A 299 21.76 8.24 -26.41
CA GLU A 299 23.09 8.73 -26.08
C GLU A 299 24.13 8.02 -26.95
N VAL A 300 25.09 8.79 -27.47
CA VAL A 300 26.25 8.29 -28.23
C VAL A 300 27.48 9.04 -27.75
N ALA A 301 28.46 8.33 -27.18
CA ALA A 301 29.68 8.93 -26.61
C ALA A 301 29.40 10.06 -25.61
N GLY A 302 28.43 9.88 -24.70
CA GLY A 302 28.06 10.89 -23.71
C GLY A 302 27.23 12.06 -24.26
N ILE A 303 26.89 12.07 -25.56
CA ILE A 303 26.11 13.13 -26.20
C ILE A 303 24.71 12.65 -26.49
N THR A 304 23.72 13.38 -25.97
CA THR A 304 22.30 13.12 -26.19
C THR A 304 21.85 13.67 -27.55
N ILE A 305 21.26 12.81 -28.39
CA ILE A 305 20.73 13.16 -29.71
C ILE A 305 19.29 12.64 -29.86
N PRO A 306 18.43 13.26 -30.69
CA PRO A 306 17.12 12.70 -30.99
C PRO A 306 17.24 11.31 -31.64
N TYR A 307 16.50 10.32 -31.14
CA TYR A 307 16.58 8.95 -31.63
C TYR A 307 16.23 8.83 -33.13
N THR A 308 15.34 9.70 -33.61
CA THR A 308 14.98 9.80 -35.03
C THR A 308 16.19 10.08 -35.93
N GLN A 309 17.22 10.78 -35.45
CA GLN A 309 18.44 11.05 -36.22
C GLN A 309 19.24 9.77 -36.45
N LEU A 310 19.36 8.93 -35.40
CA LEU A 310 20.00 7.63 -35.51
C LEU A 310 19.22 6.71 -36.46
N GLN A 311 17.89 6.71 -36.37
CA GLN A 311 17.02 5.91 -37.24
C GLN A 311 17.12 6.32 -38.72
N ALA A 312 17.28 7.61 -38.99
CA ALA A 312 17.34 8.18 -40.33
C ALA A 312 18.67 7.95 -41.06
N LEU A 313 19.71 7.41 -40.40
CA LEU A 313 20.98 7.13 -41.07
C LEU A 313 20.82 6.13 -42.23
N PRO A 314 21.24 6.47 -43.45
CA PRO A 314 21.15 5.55 -44.60
C PRO A 314 22.02 4.31 -44.43
N ASP A 315 21.49 3.12 -44.73
CA ASP A 315 22.20 1.85 -44.54
C ASP A 315 23.50 1.75 -45.33
N ASN A 316 23.50 2.29 -46.55
CA ASN A 316 24.68 2.35 -47.41
C ASN A 316 25.77 3.24 -46.81
N LEU A 317 25.41 4.34 -46.15
CA LEU A 317 26.36 5.24 -45.52
C LEU A 317 26.97 4.59 -44.27
N VAL A 318 26.15 3.96 -43.44
CA VAL A 318 26.57 3.19 -42.25
C VAL A 318 27.56 2.09 -42.64
N ALA A 319 27.22 1.28 -43.66
CA ALA A 319 28.07 0.16 -44.10
C ALA A 319 29.36 0.61 -44.81
N ALA A 320 29.37 1.80 -45.43
CA ALA A 320 30.55 2.31 -46.13
C ALA A 320 31.57 2.99 -45.20
N VAL A 321 31.10 3.66 -44.14
CA VAL A 321 31.96 4.47 -43.27
C VAL A 321 32.40 3.71 -42.01
N LEU A 322 31.54 2.85 -41.46
CA LEU A 322 31.80 2.18 -40.18
C LEU A 322 32.36 0.76 -40.38
N PRO A 323 33.25 0.29 -39.48
CA PRO A 323 33.66 -1.11 -39.46
C PRO A 323 32.45 -2.04 -39.31
N LEU A 324 32.49 -3.23 -39.92
CA LEU A 324 31.36 -4.18 -39.97
C LEU A 324 30.73 -4.45 -38.60
N LYS A 325 31.55 -4.61 -37.56
CA LYS A 325 31.08 -4.85 -36.18
C LYS A 325 30.30 -3.65 -35.63
N VAL A 326 30.80 -2.43 -35.86
CA VAL A 326 30.18 -1.17 -35.43
C VAL A 326 28.89 -0.93 -36.22
N ALA A 327 28.90 -1.14 -37.53
CA ALA A 327 27.72 -1.05 -38.38
C ALA A 327 26.61 -2.01 -37.91
N GLY A 328 26.94 -3.25 -37.56
CA GLY A 328 25.99 -4.23 -37.01
C GLY A 328 25.34 -3.75 -35.71
N VAL A 329 26.10 -3.09 -34.83
CA VAL A 329 25.57 -2.47 -33.61
C VAL A 329 24.62 -1.32 -33.94
N VAL A 330 24.98 -0.44 -34.87
CA VAL A 330 24.11 0.66 -35.33
C VAL A 330 22.78 0.14 -35.90
N PHE A 331 22.82 -0.91 -36.72
CA PHE A 331 21.60 -1.53 -37.25
C PHE A 331 20.73 -2.11 -36.13
N SER A 332 21.33 -2.77 -35.14
CA SER A 332 20.62 -3.31 -33.98
C SER A 332 19.99 -2.19 -33.13
N ALA A 333 20.74 -1.11 -32.88
CA ALA A 333 20.26 0.06 -32.15
C ALA A 333 19.14 0.82 -32.88
N ARG A 334 19.09 0.78 -34.22
CA ARG A 334 18.00 1.37 -35.01
C ARG A 334 16.73 0.52 -35.04
N ALA A 335 16.86 -0.78 -34.78
CA ALA A 335 15.75 -1.74 -34.84
C ALA A 335 14.92 -1.84 -33.54
N VAL A 336 15.35 -1.21 -32.45
CA VAL A 336 14.60 -1.18 -31.20
C VAL A 336 13.53 -0.07 -31.18
N ASP A 337 12.64 -0.13 -30.21
CA ASP A 337 11.48 0.74 -30.06
C ASP A 337 11.72 2.00 -29.20
N SER A 338 12.89 2.13 -28.57
CA SER A 338 13.24 3.30 -27.77
C SER A 338 14.70 3.70 -27.87
N GLY A 339 14.95 5.01 -27.80
CA GLY A 339 16.31 5.56 -27.80
C GLY A 339 17.12 5.18 -26.56
N VAL A 340 16.47 4.94 -25.42
CA VAL A 340 17.14 4.42 -24.21
C VAL A 340 17.73 3.03 -24.46
N LYS A 341 16.97 2.12 -25.08
CA LYS A 341 17.48 0.78 -25.45
C LYS A 341 18.59 0.89 -26.50
N ALA A 342 18.44 1.80 -27.46
CA ALA A 342 19.46 2.05 -28.47
C ALA A 342 20.78 2.53 -27.84
N ALA A 343 20.70 3.43 -26.86
CA ALA A 343 21.86 3.91 -26.10
C ALA A 343 22.57 2.76 -25.37
N SER A 344 21.83 1.86 -24.72
CA SER A 344 22.43 0.68 -24.06
C SER A 344 23.18 -0.23 -25.03
N ILE A 345 22.64 -0.44 -26.23
CA ILE A 345 23.30 -1.25 -27.27
C ILE A 345 24.57 -0.55 -27.78
N ILE A 346 24.54 0.77 -27.97
CA ILE A 346 25.69 1.55 -28.42
C ILE A 346 26.78 1.62 -27.35
N ALA A 347 26.40 1.68 -26.07
CA ALA A 347 27.32 1.75 -24.94
C ALA A 347 28.21 0.49 -24.80
N GLU A 348 27.85 -0.64 -25.42
CA GLU A 348 28.71 -1.83 -25.49
C GLU A 348 29.96 -1.63 -26.38
N LEU A 349 29.98 -0.58 -27.20
CA LEU A 349 31.13 -0.23 -28.02
C LEU A 349 32.17 0.59 -27.24
N PRO A 350 33.46 0.45 -27.56
CA PRO A 350 34.48 1.39 -27.09
C PRO A 350 34.14 2.83 -27.49
N GLU A 351 34.53 3.79 -26.65
CA GLU A 351 34.27 5.22 -26.86
C GLU A 351 34.72 5.72 -28.25
N ASP A 352 35.89 5.29 -28.73
CA ASP A 352 36.40 5.62 -30.06
C ASP A 352 35.46 5.20 -31.21
N ASP A 353 34.76 4.07 -31.06
CA ASP A 353 33.80 3.60 -32.06
C ASP A 353 32.47 4.35 -31.94
N GLN A 354 32.06 4.74 -30.73
CA GLN A 354 30.92 5.62 -30.53
C GLN A 354 31.16 7.01 -31.15
N LEU A 355 32.37 7.56 -31.02
CA LEU A 355 32.74 8.83 -31.64
C LEU A 355 32.65 8.80 -33.17
N LYS A 356 32.96 7.67 -33.82
CA LYS A 356 32.79 7.50 -35.28
C LYS A 356 31.32 7.54 -35.68
N ILE A 357 30.43 6.95 -34.88
CA ILE A 357 28.98 7.01 -35.10
C ILE A 357 28.52 8.47 -35.00
N LEU A 358 28.99 9.21 -33.99
CA LEU A 358 28.66 10.62 -33.82
C LEU A 358 29.16 11.48 -35.00
N GLN A 359 30.38 11.26 -35.48
CA GLN A 359 30.91 11.94 -36.67
C GLN A 359 30.06 11.67 -37.92
N LEU A 360 29.56 10.43 -38.07
CA LEU A 360 28.65 10.09 -39.16
C LEU A 360 27.36 10.90 -39.07
N LEU A 361 26.78 10.99 -37.88
CA LEU A 361 25.55 11.75 -37.62
C LEU A 361 25.72 13.25 -37.92
N THR A 362 26.85 13.86 -37.54
CA THR A 362 27.12 15.28 -37.83
C THR A 362 27.32 15.55 -39.31
N ASN A 363 28.01 14.65 -40.03
CA ASN A 363 28.29 14.81 -41.45
C ASN A 363 27.04 14.58 -42.33
N SER A 364 26.12 13.73 -41.86
CA SER A 364 24.84 13.46 -42.54
C SER A 364 23.87 14.65 -42.55
N TYR A 365 24.08 15.62 -41.64
CA TYR A 365 23.22 16.81 -41.49
C TYR A 365 23.77 18.06 -42.18
N SER A 366 25.01 18.01 -42.66
CA SER A 366 25.70 19.15 -43.28
C SER A 366 25.55 19.22 -44.80
N GLY A 367 24.79 18.29 -45.40
CA GLY A 367 24.44 18.23 -46.82
C GLY A 367 22.95 18.01 -46.98
#